data_AF-A0A9E4CSG9-F1
#
_entry.id   AF-A0A9E4CSG9-F1
#
_cell.length_a   1.000
_cell.length_b   1.000
_cell.length_c   1.000
_cell.angle_alpha   90.00
_cell.angle_beta   90.00
_cell.angle_gamma   90.00
#
_symmetry.space_group_name_H-M   'P 1'
#
loop_
_entity.id
_entity.type
_entity.pdbx_description
1 polymer ?
#
loop_
_entity_poly.entity_id
_entity_poly.type
_entity_poly.pdbx_seq_one_letter_code
_entity_poly.pdbx_strand_id
1 'polypeptide(L)'
;MTLHDTFSQLDLLAGHIDRFGYDDVAQQYLRQLRRPAMEAGVPQPMVDLLTDTATPTPVRNRAFGHIASLIARHLRRGDHSACAA
;
A
#
# COMPACT_ATOMS: atom_id res chain seq x y z
N MET A 1 9.03 11.94 -2.69
CA MET A 1 8.19 11.46 -1.58
C MET A 1 9.14 10.81 -0.59
N THR A 2 9.18 11.28 0.66
CA THR A 2 10.12 10.73 1.64
C THR A 2 9.56 9.43 2.25
N LEU A 3 10.43 8.62 2.85
CA LEU A 3 10.07 7.37 3.51
C LEU A 3 8.98 7.60 4.59
N HIS A 4 9.10 8.68 5.35
CA HIS A 4 8.16 9.08 6.40
C HIS A 4 6.76 9.43 5.86
N ASP A 5 6.69 10.08 4.69
CA ASP A 5 5.42 10.43 4.05
C ASP A 5 4.63 9.18 3.64
N THR A 6 5.34 8.16 3.15
CA THR A 6 4.72 6.92 2.65
C THR A 6 4.15 6.08 3.79
N PHE A 7 4.84 6.00 4.93
CA PHE A 7 4.34 5.31 6.12
C PHE A 7 3.09 6.00 6.69
N SER A 8 3.15 7.33 6.85
CA SER A 8 2.00 8.11 7.33
C SER A 8 0.78 7.95 6.42
N GLN A 9 0.97 7.91 5.09
CA GLN A 9 -0.10 7.66 4.14
C GLN A 9 -0.72 6.25 4.25
N LEU A 10 0.11 5.23 4.45
CA LEU A 10 -0.36 3.85 4.64
C LEU A 10 -1.18 3.71 5.93
N ASP A 11 -0.74 4.34 7.02
CA ASP A 11 -1.45 4.32 8.32
C ASP A 11 -2.76 5.11 8.26
N LEU A 12 -2.77 6.29 7.64
CA LEU A 12 -3.99 7.07 7.41
C LEU A 12 -5.01 6.29 6.57
N LEU A 13 -4.54 5.62 5.52
CA LEU A 13 -5.41 4.78 4.69
C LEU A 13 -5.93 3.56 5.45
N ALA A 14 -5.10 2.92 6.27
CA ALA A 14 -5.53 1.80 7.12
C ALA A 14 -6.65 2.23 8.08
N GLY A 15 -6.48 3.37 8.74
CA GLY A 15 -7.52 3.94 9.63
C GLY A 15 -8.79 4.33 8.89
N HIS A 16 -8.67 4.83 7.65
CA HIS A 16 -9.84 5.12 6.80
C HIS A 16 -10.59 3.85 6.39
N ILE A 17 -9.87 2.81 5.95
CA ILE A 17 -10.47 1.53 5.54
C ILE A 17 -11.18 0.86 6.73
N ASP A 18 -10.61 0.95 7.93
CA ASP A 18 -11.23 0.39 9.14
C ASP A 18 -12.56 1.09 9.48
N ARG A 19 -12.62 2.41 9.32
CA ARG A 19 -13.78 3.23 9.67
C ARG A 19 -14.87 3.28 8.60
N PHE A 20 -14.49 3.31 7.33
CA PHE A 20 -15.39 3.57 6.20
C PHE A 20 -15.39 2.47 5.13
N GLY A 21 -14.48 1.51 5.21
CA GLY A 21 -14.30 0.48 4.19
C GLY A 21 -13.56 1.01 2.95
N TYR A 22 -13.75 0.31 1.82
CA TYR A 22 -13.12 0.66 0.54
C TYR A 22 -14.05 1.56 -0.29
N ASP A 23 -14.40 2.70 0.28
CA ASP A 23 -15.18 3.74 -0.39
C ASP A 23 -14.36 4.44 -1.51
N ASP A 24 -14.97 5.38 -2.22
CA ASP A 24 -14.32 6.07 -3.34
C ASP A 24 -13.03 6.80 -2.93
N VAL A 25 -12.97 7.28 -1.69
CA VAL A 25 -11.79 7.94 -1.12
C VAL A 25 -10.66 6.92 -0.95
N ALA A 26 -10.93 5.78 -0.31
CA ALA A 26 -9.96 4.69 -0.19
C ALA A 26 -9.48 4.22 -1.58
N GLN A 27 -10.39 4.10 -2.55
CA GLN A 27 -10.06 3.72 -3.93
C GLN A 27 -9.10 4.73 -4.60
N GLN A 28 -9.26 6.02 -4.35
CA GLN A 28 -8.35 7.04 -4.86
C GLN A 28 -6.95 6.90 -4.25
N TYR A 29 -6.84 6.67 -2.94
CA TYR A 29 -5.55 6.44 -2.28
C TYR A 29 -4.88 5.13 -2.72
N LEU A 30 -5.65 4.05 -2.89
CA LEU A 30 -5.15 2.77 -3.39
C LEU A 30 -4.56 2.89 -4.81
N ARG A 31 -5.16 3.73 -5.66
CA ARG A 31 -4.58 4.05 -6.99
C ARG A 31 -3.24 4.78 -6.89
N GLN A 32 -3.04 5.61 -5.88
CA GLN A 32 -1.75 6.27 -5.65
C GLN A 32 -0.68 5.28 -5.14
N LEU A 33 -1.10 4.24 -4.42
CA LEU A 33 -0.22 3.18 -3.94
C LEU A 33 0.28 2.22 -5.02
N ARG A 34 -0.29 2.24 -6.24
CA ARG A 34 0.12 1.35 -7.34
C ARG A 34 1.62 1.44 -7.63
N ARG A 35 2.12 2.65 -7.86
CA ARG A 35 3.52 2.87 -8.19
C ARG A 35 4.48 2.40 -7.10
N PRO A 36 4.35 2.82 -5.82
CA PRO A 36 5.24 2.34 -4.77
C PRO A 36 5.10 0.83 -4.51
N ALA A 37 3.92 0.24 -4.69
CA ALA A 37 3.75 -1.21 -4.61
C ALA A 37 4.53 -1.95 -5.71
N MET A 38 4.44 -1.48 -6.96
CA MET A 38 5.19 -2.06 -8.07
C MET A 38 6.72 -1.91 -7.90
N GLU A 39 7.19 -0.74 -7.46
CA GLU A 39 8.60 -0.50 -7.14
C GLU A 39 9.11 -1.43 -6.02
N ALA A 40 8.23 -1.76 -5.06
CA ALA A 40 8.49 -2.75 -4.01
C ALA A 40 8.41 -4.22 -4.48
N GLY A 41 8.16 -4.48 -5.77
CA GLY A 41 8.09 -5.82 -6.36
C GLY A 41 6.75 -6.52 -6.18
N VAL A 42 5.68 -5.79 -5.86
CA VAL A 42 4.33 -6.35 -5.80
C VAL A 42 3.82 -6.64 -7.22
N PRO A 43 3.32 -7.85 -7.50
CA PRO A 43 2.76 -8.17 -8.81
C PRO A 43 1.46 -7.39 -9.06
N GLN A 44 1.31 -6.87 -10.29
CA GLN A 44 0.16 -6.07 -10.73
C GLN A 44 -1.22 -6.66 -10.36
N PRO A 45 -1.49 -7.96 -10.58
CA PRO A 45 -2.79 -8.55 -10.22
C PRO A 45 -3.13 -8.42 -8.73
N MET A 46 -2.13 -8.38 -7.86
CA MET A 46 -2.35 -8.25 -6.42
C MET A 46 -2.70 -6.82 -6.01
N VAL A 47 -2.22 -5.83 -6.77
CA VAL A 47 -2.63 -4.44 -6.59
C VAL A 47 -4.05 -4.23 -7.12
N ASP A 48 -4.38 -4.87 -8.25
CA ASP A 48 -5.70 -4.78 -8.87
C ASP A 48 -6.81 -5.35 -7.96
N LEU A 49 -6.50 -6.38 -7.16
CA LEU A 49 -7.39 -6.91 -6.12
C LEU A 49 -7.87 -5.86 -5.11
N LEU A 50 -7.06 -4.83 -4.82
CA LEU A 50 -7.45 -3.79 -3.87
C LEU A 50 -8.54 -2.87 -4.43
N THR A 51 -8.54 -2.71 -5.75
CA THR A 51 -9.51 -1.87 -6.46
C THR A 51 -10.72 -2.64 -6.99
N ASP A 52 -10.66 -3.96 -6.93
CA ASP A 52 -11.77 -4.82 -7.34
C ASP A 52 -12.89 -4.80 -6.29
N THR A 53 -14.06 -4.30 -6.69
CA THR A 53 -15.26 -4.25 -5.85
C THR A 53 -15.94 -5.59 -5.72
N ALA A 54 -15.69 -6.54 -6.63
CA ALA A 54 -16.18 -7.91 -6.54
C ALA A 54 -15.40 -8.75 -5.52
N THR A 55 -14.17 -8.35 -5.19
CA THR A 55 -13.35 -9.03 -4.18
C THR A 55 -13.88 -8.76 -2.76
N PRO A 56 -14.12 -9.81 -1.94
CA PRO A 56 -14.59 -9.64 -0.57
C PRO A 56 -13.63 -8.80 0.31
N THR A 57 -14.20 -7.95 1.17
CA THR A 57 -13.43 -7.07 2.08
C THR A 57 -12.34 -7.79 2.88
N PRO A 58 -12.56 -9.00 3.46
CA PRO A 58 -11.50 -9.70 4.19
C PRO A 58 -10.29 -10.07 3.32
N VAL A 59 -10.52 -10.37 2.03
CA VAL A 59 -9.44 -10.68 1.08
C VAL A 59 -8.65 -9.42 0.76
N ARG A 60 -9.34 -8.30 0.51
CA ARG A 60 -8.68 -7.00 0.27
C ARG A 60 -7.87 -6.53 1.47
N ASN A 61 -8.38 -6.71 2.70
CA ASN A 61 -7.63 -6.34 3.92
C ASN A 61 -6.32 -7.11 4.07
N ARG A 62 -6.34 -8.42 3.76
CA ARG A 62 -5.11 -9.24 3.77
C ARG A 62 -4.14 -8.81 2.67
N ALA A 63 -4.64 -8.55 1.46
CA ALA A 63 -3.83 -8.07 0.35
C ALA A 63 -3.20 -6.70 0.69
N PHE A 64 -3.97 -5.80 1.28
CA PHE A 64 -3.52 -4.47 1.70
C PHE A 64 -2.39 -4.57 2.72
N GLY A 65 -2.57 -5.35 3.80
CA GLY A 65 -1.53 -5.56 4.81
C GLY A 65 -0.25 -6.17 4.23
N HIS A 66 -0.38 -7.11 3.29
CA HIS A 66 0.77 -7.71 2.61
C HIS A 66 1.54 -6.68 1.75
N ILE A 67 0.81 -5.87 0.98
CA ILE A 67 1.38 -4.82 0.14
C ILE A 67 2.07 -3.75 1.00
N ALA A 68 1.42 -3.28 2.06
CA ALA A 68 2.01 -2.34 3.00
C ALA A 68 3.32 -2.88 3.61
N SER A 69 3.37 -4.17 3.97
CA SER A 69 4.59 -4.83 4.48
C SER A 69 5.72 -4.89 3.45
N LEU A 70 5.40 -5.15 2.17
CA LEU A 70 6.41 -5.15 1.09
C LEU A 70 6.96 -3.75 0.83
N ILE A 71 6.09 -2.73 0.75
CA ILE A 71 6.49 -1.32 0.61
C ILE A 71 7.39 -0.93 1.79
N ALA A 72 6.98 -1.24 3.01
CA ALA A 72 7.74 -0.95 4.22
C ALA A 72 9.14 -1.61 4.23
N ARG A 73 9.25 -2.84 3.71
CA ARG A 73 10.54 -3.55 3.59
C ARG A 73 11.41 -2.96 2.49
N HIS A 74 10.82 -2.62 1.35
CA HIS A 74 11.54 -2.00 0.23
C HIS A 74 12.15 -0.65 0.63
N LEU A 75 11.35 0.22 1.24
CA LEU A 75 11.80 1.54 1.69
C LEU A 75 12.92 1.44 2.74
N ARG A 76 12.80 0.54 3.72
CA ARG A 76 13.87 0.31 4.71
C ARG A 76 15.19 -0.15 4.09
N ARG A 77 15.14 -0.97 3.03
CA ARG A 77 16.35 -1.41 2.29
C ARG A 77 16.96 -0.29 1.45
N GLY A 78 16.13 0.56 0.84
CA GLY A 78 16.59 1.74 0.10
C GLY A 78 17.36 2.72 1.00
N ASP A 79 16.89 2.92 2.22
CA ASP A 79 17.52 3.81 3.21
C ASP A 79 18.90 3.29 3.68
N HIS A 80 19.04 1.96 3.85
CA HIS A 80 20.32 1.35 4.20
C HIS A 80 21.35 1.41 3.05
N SER A 81 20.88 1.44 1.80
CA SER A 81 21.76 1.53 0.62
C SER A 81 22.28 2.95 0.40
N ALA A 82 21.52 3.98 0.83
CA ALA A 82 21.92 5.38 0.74
C ALA A 82 22.89 5.82 1.85
N CYS A 83 22.91 5.12 2.99
CA CYS A 83 23.80 5.41 4.13
C CYS A 83 25.17 4.68 4.05
N ALA A 84 25.32 3.74 3.11
CA ALA A 84 26.52 2.93 2.94
C ALA A 84 27.42 3.34 1.75
N ALA A 85 27.15 4.49 1.12
CA ALA A 85 27.89 5.06 -0.01
C ALA A 85 28.55 6.38 0.39
#